data_AF-A0A434MZ04-F1
#
_entry.id   AF-A0A434MZ04-F1
#
_cell.length_a   1.000
_cell.length_b   1.000
_cell.length_c   1.000
_cell.angle_alpha   90.00
_cell.angle_beta   90.00
_cell.angle_gamma   90.00
#
_symmetry.space_group_name_H-M   'P 1'
#
loop_
_entity.id
_entity.type
_entity.pdbx_description
1 polymer ?
#
loop_
_entity_poly.entity_id
_entity_poly.type
_entity_poly.pdbx_seq_one_letter_code
_entity_poly.pdbx_strand_id
1 'polypeptide(L)' 'EKDGATVLIDDLSLVYLGGSVIDFVDDLMGQSFQIRNPNAVASCGCGTSFSI' A
#
# COMPACT_ATOMS: atom_id res chain seq x y z
N GLU A 1 6.90 -3.28 -11.64
CA GLU A 1 7.91 -4.26 -11.20
C GLU A 1 9.04 -3.51 -10.53
N LYS A 2 9.48 -3.94 -9.35
CA LYS A 2 10.66 -3.40 -8.66
C LYS A 2 11.35 -4.53 -7.92
N ASP A 3 12.66 -4.66 -8.06
CA ASP A 3 13.47 -5.70 -7.39
C ASP A 3 12.94 -7.13 -7.60
N GLY A 4 12.36 -7.43 -8.77
CA GLY A 4 11.76 -8.72 -9.10
C GLY A 4 10.35 -8.94 -8.53
N ALA A 5 9.80 -7.99 -7.78
CA ALA A 5 8.41 -8.02 -7.31
C ALA A 5 7.47 -7.42 -8.37
N THR A 6 6.51 -8.24 -8.83
CA THR A 6 5.43 -7.80 -9.71
C THR A 6 4.20 -7.45 -8.86
N VAL A 7 3.67 -6.24 -9.07
CA VAL A 7 2.42 -5.79 -8.44
C VAL A 7 1.34 -5.81 -9.50
N LEU A 8 0.23 -6.50 -9.18
CA LEU A 8 -0.95 -6.58 -10.04
C LEU A 8 -2.04 -5.71 -9.43
N ILE A 9 -2.57 -4.79 -10.24
CA ILE A 9 -3.60 -3.83 -9.83
C ILE A 9 -4.67 -3.85 -10.93
N ASP A 10 -5.94 -3.88 -10.57
CA ASP A 10 -7.02 -3.72 -11.53
C ASP A 10 -7.19 -2.23 -11.94
N ASP A 11 -7.72 -1.99 -13.13
CA ASP A 11 -7.82 -0.65 -13.71
C ASP A 11 -8.65 0.32 -12.87
N LEU A 12 -9.65 -0.18 -12.13
CA LEU A 12 -10.49 0.66 -11.26
C LEU A 12 -9.70 1.10 -10.02
N SER A 13 -8.92 0.20 -9.43
CA SER A 13 -8.06 0.47 -8.27
C SER A 13 -6.87 1.37 -8.60
N LEU A 14 -6.43 1.38 -9.87
CA LEU A 14 -5.30 2.19 -10.34
C LEU A 14 -5.48 3.69 -10.08
N VAL A 15 -6.72 4.19 -10.22
CA VAL A 15 -7.04 5.61 -9.97
C VAL A 15 -6.87 5.97 -8.49
N TYR A 16 -7.21 5.04 -7.60
CA TYR A 16 -7.10 5.25 -6.16
C TYR A 16 -5.66 5.08 -5.65
N LEU A 17 -4.88 4.22 -6.29
CA LEU A 17 -3.49 3.90 -5.90
C LEU A 17 -2.45 4.78 -6.61
N GLY A 18 -2.86 5.67 -7.51
CA GLY A 18 -1.97 6.58 -8.22
C GLY A 18 -1.08 7.40 -7.28
N GLY A 19 0.23 7.17 -7.35
CA GLY A 19 1.23 7.83 -6.49
C GLY A 19 1.41 7.20 -5.11
N SER A 20 0.75 6.08 -4.83
CA SER A 20 0.93 5.33 -3.58
C SER A 20 2.27 4.63 -3.54
N VAL A 21 2.86 4.54 -2.34
CA VAL A 21 4.06 3.77 -2.05
C VAL A 21 3.67 2.53 -1.27
N ILE A 22 4.12 1.36 -1.73
CA ILE A 22 3.91 0.08 -1.05
C ILE A 22 5.25 -0.36 -0.48
N ASP A 23 5.33 -0.44 0.85
CA ASP A 23 6.51 -0.90 1.58
C ASP A 23 6.22 -2.23 2.26
N PHE A 24 7.16 -3.16 2.19
CA PHE A 24 7.12 -4.39 2.98
C PHE A 24 7.91 -4.17 4.27
N VAL A 25 7.24 -4.33 5.41
CA VAL A 25 7.85 -4.18 6.73
C VAL A 25 7.93 -5.55 7.38
N ASP A 26 9.16 -5.94 7.72
CA ASP A 26 9.47 -7.15 8.49
C ASP A 26 10.04 -6.71 9.84
N ASP A 27 9.21 -6.75 10.88
CA ASP A 27 9.58 -6.36 12.23
C ASP A 27 9.33 -7.49 13.24
N LEU A 28 9.64 -7.23 14.51
CA LEU A 28 9.47 -8.21 15.58
C LEU A 28 8.01 -8.62 15.80
N MET A 29 7.04 -7.79 15.37
CA MET A 29 5.60 -8.06 15.48
C MET A 29 5.08 -8.86 14.28
N GLY A 30 5.79 -8.83 13.15
CA GLY A 30 5.59 -9.72 12.02
C GLY A 30 5.88 -9.04 10.68
N GLN A 31 5.40 -9.70 9.63
CA GLN A 31 5.57 -9.27 8.25
C GLN A 31 4.26 -8.68 7.73
N SER A 32 4.30 -7.44 7.25
CA SER A 32 3.14 -6.75 6.71
C SER A 32 3.47 -5.85 5.53
N PHE A 33 2.51 -5.67 4.63
CA PHE A 33 2.57 -4.62 3.61
C PHE A 33 1.93 -3.36 4.16
N GLN A 34 2.68 -2.26 4.12
CA GLN A 34 2.19 -0.93 4.44
C GLN A 34 2.00 -0.14 3.15
N ILE A 35 0.80 0.42 2.98
CA ILE A 35 0.45 1.21 1.81
C ILE A 35 0.34 2.67 2.25
N ARG A 36 1.19 3.54 1.71
CA ARG A 36 1.15 4.99 1.91
C ARG A 36 0.56 5.64 0.68
N ASN A 37 -0.70 6.01 0.76
CA ASN A 37 -1.42 6.65 -0.33
C ASN A 37 -1.53 8.16 -0.07
N PRO A 38 -0.97 9.04 -0.92
CA PRO A 38 -1.10 10.49 -0.76
C PRO A 38 -2.56 10.98 -0.88
N ASN A 39 -3.44 10.20 -1.51
CA ASN A 39 -4.86 10.52 -1.65
C ASN A 39 -5.68 10.08 -0.43
N ALA A 40 -5.13 9.27 0.48
CA ALA A 40 -5.87 8.77 1.63
C ALA A 40 -6.10 9.88 2.67
N VAL A 41 -7.37 10.17 2.98
CA VAL A 41 -7.79 11.08 4.05
C VAL A 41 -7.77 10.43 5.43
N ALA A 42 -7.83 9.09 5.50
CA ALA A 42 -7.70 8.35 6.74
C ALA A 42 -6.90 7.06 6.51
N SER A 43 -6.05 6.72 7.47
CA SER A 43 -5.32 5.45 7.50
C SER A 43 -5.66 4.71 8.78
N CYS A 44 -5.88 3.40 8.70
CA CYS A 44 -6.01 2.55 9.88
C CYS A 44 -4.65 2.47 10.58
N GLY A 45 -4.63 2.50 11.91
CA GLY A 45 -3.39 2.56 12.70
C GLY A 45 -2.43 1.38 12.50
N CYS A 46 -2.88 0.28 11.88
CA CYS A 46 -2.05 -0.85 11.47
C CYS A 46 -1.49 -0.76 10.03
N GLY A 47 -1.80 0.30 9.27
CA GLY A 47 -1.24 0.56 7.94
C GLY A 47 -1.74 -0.32 6.80
N THR A 48 -2.67 -1.24 7.07
CA THR A 48 -3.21 -2.21 6.09
C THR A 48 -4.48 -1.73 5.39
N SER A 49 -5.12 -0.68 5.89
CA SER A 49 -6.37 -0.13 5.35
C SER A 49 -6.34 1.39 5.32
N PHE A 50 -6.96 1.97 4.30
CA PHE A 50 -7.10 3.41 4.15
C PHE A 50 -8.48 3.77 3.60
N SER A 51 -8.89 5.01 3.84
CA SER A 51 -10.06 5.64 3.23
C SER A 51 -9.61 6.89 2.47
N ILE A 52 -10.24 7.11 1.33
CA ILE A 52 -10.12 8.25 0.41
C ILE A 52 -11.32 9.17 0.62
#